data_AF-A0A960PLI3-F1
#
_entry.id   AF-A0A960PLI3-F1
#
_cell.length_a   1.000
_cell.length_b   1.000
_cell.length_c   1.000
_cell.angle_alpha   90.00
_cell.angle_beta   90.00
_cell.angle_gamma   90.00
#
_symmetry.space_group_name_H-M   'P 1'
#
loop_
_entity.id
_entity.type
_entity.pdbx_description
1 polymer ?
#
loop_
_entity_poly.entity_id
_entity_poly.type
_entity_poly.pdbx_seq_one_letter_code
_entity_poly.pdbx_strand_id
1 'polypeptide(L)'
;EEDLFKSGIRPAINVGQSVSRVGGAAQIKAMKTAVGTLKGDLAQFRELEAFASLGSELDAVSQATLDRGRRLVELLKQGLNSPMSVEEQVVVLYAGTRGHLDGVAVADVQRYEQTLLDFLGARYSGILAQIREQGTLDEDGLKAALADFANEFGTAETAEA
;
A
#
# COMPACT_ATOMS: atom_id res chain seq x y z
N GLU A 1 -9.74 5.21 -17.83
CA GLU A 1 -8.26 5.17 -17.83
C GLU A 1 -7.67 6.55 -18.12
N GLU A 2 -8.15 7.24 -19.16
CA GLU A 2 -7.74 8.63 -19.44
C GLU A 2 -7.98 9.58 -18.24
N ASP A 3 -9.10 9.43 -17.54
CA ASP A 3 -9.41 10.23 -16.34
C ASP A 3 -8.44 9.97 -15.18
N LEU A 4 -8.00 8.71 -14.99
CA LEU A 4 -7.00 8.35 -13.97
C LEU A 4 -5.65 8.99 -14.29
N PHE A 5 -5.28 9.02 -15.57
CA PHE A 5 -4.05 9.69 -16.00
C PHE A 5 -4.12 11.20 -15.77
N LYS A 6 -5.28 11.83 -16.07
CA LYS A 6 -5.51 13.27 -15.84
C LYS A 6 -5.54 13.63 -14.35
N SER A 7 -6.00 12.73 -13.48
CA SER A 7 -5.99 12.93 -12.02
C SER A 7 -4.64 12.66 -11.36
N GLY A 8 -3.59 12.40 -12.14
CA GLY A 8 -2.23 12.20 -11.62
C GLY A 8 -1.93 10.80 -11.11
N ILE A 9 -2.81 9.81 -11.34
CA ILE A 9 -2.56 8.41 -11.02
C ILE A 9 -1.71 7.79 -12.13
N ARG A 10 -0.50 7.38 -11.77
CA ARG A 10 0.48 6.80 -12.70
C ARG A 10 1.18 5.63 -12.01
N PRO A 11 1.15 4.41 -12.57
CA PRO A 11 0.49 3.98 -13.80
C PRO A 11 -1.05 4.03 -13.72
N ALA A 12 -1.72 4.46 -14.79
CA ALA A 12 -3.18 4.70 -14.83
C ALA A 12 -4.02 3.41 -14.98
N ILE A 13 -3.78 2.41 -14.13
CA ILE A 13 -4.41 1.09 -14.22
C ILE A 13 -5.82 1.11 -13.62
N ASN A 14 -6.80 0.64 -14.39
CA ASN A 14 -8.16 0.49 -13.90
C ASN A 14 -8.36 -0.86 -13.19
N VAL A 15 -8.19 -0.91 -11.87
CA VAL A 15 -8.30 -2.15 -11.06
C VAL A 15 -9.67 -2.86 -11.12
N GLY A 16 -10.76 -2.14 -11.40
CA GLY A 16 -12.11 -2.72 -11.51
C GLY A 16 -12.33 -3.48 -12.82
N GLN A 17 -11.74 -3.01 -13.92
CA GLN A 17 -11.86 -3.63 -15.25
C GLN A 17 -10.71 -4.57 -15.58
N SER A 18 -9.53 -4.33 -15.02
CA SER A 18 -8.33 -5.12 -15.27
C SER A 18 -8.42 -6.48 -14.57
N VAL A 19 -8.26 -7.54 -15.36
CA VAL A 19 -8.30 -8.93 -14.86
C VAL A 19 -7.16 -9.75 -15.44
N SER A 20 -6.65 -10.69 -14.63
CA SER A 20 -5.74 -11.74 -15.09
C SER A 20 -6.47 -13.07 -15.12
N ARG A 21 -6.41 -13.77 -16.26
CA ARG A 21 -6.99 -15.12 -16.41
C ARG A 21 -6.26 -16.17 -15.58
N VAL A 22 -4.96 -15.97 -15.33
CA VAL A 22 -4.15 -16.87 -14.49
C VAL A 22 -4.37 -16.57 -13.01
N GLY A 23 -4.65 -15.32 -12.67
CA GLY A 23 -4.96 -14.87 -11.32
C GLY A 23 -3.83 -15.16 -10.34
N GLY A 24 -4.19 -15.56 -9.11
CA GLY A 24 -3.23 -15.83 -8.05
C GLY A 24 -2.26 -16.97 -8.36
N ALA A 25 -2.55 -17.89 -9.30
CA ALA A 25 -1.62 -18.98 -9.61
C ALA A 25 -0.24 -18.47 -10.09
N ALA A 26 -0.16 -17.27 -10.65
CA ALA A 26 1.08 -16.62 -11.09
C ALA A 26 1.86 -15.89 -9.97
N GLN A 27 1.29 -15.76 -8.77
CA GLN A 27 1.88 -15.00 -7.67
C GLN A 27 2.64 -15.90 -6.69
N ILE A 28 3.79 -15.42 -6.21
CA ILE A 28 4.49 -16.01 -5.07
C ILE A 28 3.61 -15.96 -3.81
N LYS A 29 3.85 -16.86 -2.85
CA LYS A 29 3.02 -16.98 -1.64
C LYS A 29 3.04 -15.69 -0.83
N ALA A 30 4.21 -15.06 -0.66
CA ALA A 30 4.36 -13.79 0.03
C ALA A 30 3.47 -12.68 -0.56
N MET A 31 3.46 -12.55 -1.90
CA MET A 31 2.65 -11.56 -2.59
C MET A 31 1.16 -11.78 -2.34
N LYS A 32 0.67 -13.02 -2.44
CA LYS A 32 -0.74 -13.36 -2.14
C LYS A 32 -1.14 -12.94 -0.73
N THR A 33 -0.28 -13.21 0.24
CA THR A 33 -0.52 -12.85 1.64
C THR A 33 -0.58 -11.33 1.80
N ALA A 34 0.33 -10.59 1.16
CA ALA A 34 0.39 -9.13 1.23
C ALA A 34 -0.82 -8.44 0.56
N VAL A 35 -1.24 -8.90 -0.62
CA VAL A 35 -2.31 -8.24 -1.40
C VAL A 35 -3.73 -8.70 -1.04
N GLY A 36 -3.90 -9.64 -0.10
CA GLY A 36 -5.11 -10.45 0.07
C GLY A 36 -6.46 -9.71 -0.02
N THR A 37 -6.55 -8.49 0.50
CA THR A 37 -7.76 -7.65 0.48
C THR A 37 -7.71 -6.49 -0.52
N LEU A 38 -6.55 -6.18 -1.09
CA LEU A 38 -6.28 -4.96 -1.87
C LEU A 38 -7.31 -4.69 -2.97
N LYS A 39 -7.67 -5.73 -3.74
CA LYS A 39 -8.65 -5.58 -4.83
C LYS A 39 -10.05 -5.23 -4.30
N GLY A 40 -10.46 -5.84 -3.19
CA GLY A 40 -11.73 -5.56 -2.53
C GLY A 40 -11.75 -4.15 -1.96
N ASP A 41 -10.67 -3.78 -1.26
CA ASP A 41 -10.52 -2.46 -0.63
C ASP A 41 -10.60 -1.33 -1.67
N LEU A 42 -9.92 -1.50 -2.82
CA LEU A 42 -9.96 -0.51 -3.91
C LEU A 42 -11.31 -0.48 -4.65
N ALA A 43 -12.02 -1.60 -4.72
CA ALA A 43 -13.38 -1.63 -5.31
C ALA A 43 -14.36 -0.87 -4.42
N GLN A 44 -14.34 -1.15 -3.11
CA GLN A 44 -15.18 -0.47 -2.13
C GLN A 44 -14.84 1.03 -2.05
N PHE A 45 -13.56 1.38 -2.09
CA PHE A 45 -13.11 2.77 -2.16
C PHE A 45 -13.77 3.54 -3.31
N ARG A 46 -13.81 2.97 -4.51
CA ARG A 46 -14.41 3.63 -5.69
C ARG A 46 -15.91 3.81 -5.58
N GLU A 47 -16.60 2.85 -4.99
CA GLU A 47 -18.04 2.95 -4.71
C GLU A 47 -18.32 4.09 -3.72
N LEU A 48 -17.51 4.17 -2.64
CA LEU A 48 -17.61 5.23 -1.64
C LEU A 48 -17.20 6.60 -2.17
N GLU A 49 -16.18 6.68 -3.02
CA GLU A 49 -15.76 7.92 -3.66
C GLU A 49 -16.86 8.50 -4.56
N ALA A 50 -17.52 7.66 -5.35
CA ALA A 50 -18.67 8.05 -6.15
C ALA A 50 -19.83 8.53 -5.25
N PHE A 51 -20.12 7.81 -4.16
CA PHE A 51 -21.17 8.19 -3.22
C PHE A 51 -20.88 9.52 -2.49
N ALA A 52 -19.64 9.73 -2.04
CA ALA A 52 -19.21 10.97 -1.40
C ALA A 52 -19.28 12.17 -2.35
N SER A 53 -19.01 11.97 -3.64
CA SER A 53 -19.11 13.03 -4.67
C SER A 53 -20.54 13.55 -4.88
N LEU A 54 -21.56 12.76 -4.47
CA LEU A 54 -22.97 13.14 -4.52
C LEU A 54 -23.41 13.96 -3.30
N GLY A 55 -22.49 14.30 -2.39
CA GLY A 55 -22.76 15.13 -1.20
C GLY A 55 -23.39 14.36 -0.04
N SER A 56 -23.33 13.02 -0.06
CA SER A 56 -23.88 12.18 1.00
C SER A 56 -22.96 12.14 2.22
N GLU A 57 -23.54 12.20 3.42
CA GLU A 57 -22.80 11.95 4.66
C GLU A 57 -22.38 10.47 4.74
N LEU A 58 -21.11 10.24 5.08
CA LEU A 58 -20.56 8.92 5.34
C LEU A 58 -20.54 8.66 6.85
N ASP A 59 -20.88 7.44 7.26
CA ASP A 59 -20.64 6.99 8.62
C ASP A 59 -19.13 6.82 8.87
N ALA A 60 -18.74 6.72 10.15
CA ALA A 60 -17.33 6.64 10.53
C ALA A 60 -16.58 5.45 9.88
N VAL A 61 -17.28 4.33 9.65
CA VAL A 61 -16.70 3.13 9.04
C VAL A 61 -16.44 3.36 7.54
N SER A 62 -17.41 3.96 6.83
CA SER A 62 -17.21 4.30 5.41
C SER A 62 -16.16 5.39 5.23
N GLN A 63 -16.09 6.36 6.15
CA GLN A 63 -15.05 7.39 6.14
C GLN A 63 -13.66 6.77 6.29
N ALA A 64 -13.47 5.85 7.25
CA ALA A 64 -12.20 5.15 7.43
C ALA A 64 -11.81 4.34 6.18
N THR A 65 -12.79 3.69 5.54
CA THR A 65 -12.57 2.94 4.29
C THR A 65 -12.16 3.86 3.14
N LEU A 66 -12.83 5.01 3.01
CA LEU A 66 -12.51 6.03 2.00
C LEU A 66 -11.08 6.55 2.21
N ASP A 67 -10.71 6.86 3.44
CA ASP A 67 -9.41 7.40 3.78
C ASP A 67 -8.28 6.38 3.61
N ARG A 68 -8.51 5.11 3.91
CA ARG A 68 -7.56 4.03 3.57
C ARG A 68 -7.43 3.87 2.07
N GLY A 69 -8.53 3.88 1.33
CA GLY A 69 -8.53 3.78 -0.12
C GLY A 69 -7.72 4.88 -0.80
N ARG A 70 -7.82 6.13 -0.32
CA ARG A 70 -6.97 7.25 -0.79
C ARG A 70 -5.48 6.96 -0.64
N ARG A 71 -5.07 6.41 0.51
CA ARG A 71 -3.68 6.04 0.78
C ARG A 71 -3.21 4.89 -0.09
N LEU A 72 -4.05 3.88 -0.28
CA LEU A 72 -3.75 2.76 -1.18
C LEU A 72 -3.57 3.22 -2.64
N VAL A 73 -4.39 4.16 -3.11
CA VAL A 73 -4.22 4.76 -4.45
C VAL A 73 -2.92 5.53 -4.55
N GLU A 74 -2.55 6.29 -3.51
CA GLU A 74 -1.28 7.02 -3.48
C GLU A 74 -0.08 6.07 -3.48
N LEU A 75 -0.15 5.00 -2.69
CA LEU A 75 0.89 3.96 -2.56
C LEU A 75 1.15 3.21 -3.87
N LEU A 76 0.13 3.09 -4.73
CA LEU A 76 0.25 2.41 -6.01
C LEU A 76 0.79 3.32 -7.12
N LYS A 77 1.04 4.61 -6.82
CA LYS A 77 1.69 5.51 -7.78
C LYS A 77 3.17 5.19 -7.84
N GLN A 78 3.69 5.08 -9.07
CA GLN A 78 5.08 4.76 -9.31
C GLN A 78 5.63 5.63 -10.44
N GLY A 79 6.86 6.11 -10.23
CA GLY A 79 7.61 6.89 -11.21
C GLY A 79 7.98 6.08 -12.46
N LEU A 80 8.22 6.79 -13.57
CA LEU A 80 8.72 6.18 -14.79
C LEU A 80 10.16 5.70 -14.55
N ASN A 81 10.48 4.49 -15.03
CA ASN A 81 11.82 3.88 -14.91
C ASN A 81 12.27 3.62 -13.46
N SER A 82 11.34 3.49 -12.51
CA SER A 82 11.64 3.20 -11.11
C SER A 82 11.11 1.83 -10.71
N PRO A 83 11.54 0.71 -11.34
CA PRO A 83 11.03 -0.62 -10.98
C PRO A 83 11.38 -0.95 -9.53
N MET A 84 10.43 -1.58 -8.84
CA MET A 84 10.58 -2.05 -7.46
C MET A 84 10.77 -3.56 -7.46
N SER A 85 11.64 -4.08 -6.60
CA SER A 85 11.83 -5.54 -6.43
C SER A 85 10.60 -6.19 -5.79
N VAL A 86 10.47 -7.51 -5.90
CA VAL A 86 9.25 -8.21 -5.44
C VAL A 86 9.11 -8.18 -3.92
N GLU A 87 10.23 -8.27 -3.20
CA GLU A 87 10.31 -8.22 -1.76
C GLU A 87 9.93 -6.83 -1.20
N GLU A 88 10.37 -5.76 -1.85
CA GLU A 88 9.97 -4.39 -1.53
C GLU A 88 8.47 -4.21 -1.75
N GLN A 89 7.95 -4.65 -2.90
CA GLN A 89 6.51 -4.58 -3.21
C GLN A 89 5.67 -5.34 -2.17
N VAL A 90 6.11 -6.55 -1.78
CA VAL A 90 5.40 -7.36 -0.77
C VAL A 90 5.27 -6.58 0.54
N VAL A 91 6.34 -5.96 1.02
CA VAL A 91 6.31 -5.26 2.30
C VAL A 91 5.46 -3.99 2.23
N VAL A 92 5.62 -3.20 1.17
CA VAL A 92 4.85 -1.97 0.95
C VAL A 92 3.35 -2.28 0.88
N LEU A 93 2.97 -3.30 0.10
CA LEU A 93 1.58 -3.70 -0.04
C LEU A 93 1.02 -4.31 1.25
N TYR A 94 1.82 -5.06 2.01
CA TYR A 94 1.42 -5.56 3.32
C TYR A 94 1.13 -4.42 4.30
N ALA A 95 1.98 -3.40 4.35
CA ALA A 95 1.78 -2.23 5.20
C ALA A 95 0.47 -1.51 4.83
N GLY A 96 0.22 -1.32 3.54
CA GLY A 96 -0.98 -0.69 3.00
C GLY A 96 -2.27 -1.44 3.35
N THR A 97 -2.33 -2.74 3.06
CA THR A 97 -3.56 -3.53 3.23
C THR A 97 -3.91 -3.80 4.70
N ARG A 98 -2.91 -3.80 5.59
CA ARG A 98 -3.09 -4.04 7.03
C ARG A 98 -3.31 -2.77 7.86
N GLY A 99 -3.39 -1.60 7.23
CA GLY A 99 -3.72 -0.34 7.89
C GLY A 99 -2.54 0.31 8.64
N HIS A 100 -1.29 -0.08 8.36
CA HIS A 100 -0.12 0.56 8.97
C HIS A 100 0.08 2.00 8.48
N LEU A 101 -0.58 2.39 7.39
CA LEU A 101 -0.56 3.75 6.84
C LEU A 101 -1.75 4.60 7.31
N ASP A 102 -2.69 4.06 8.08
CA ASP A 102 -3.94 4.79 8.42
C ASP A 102 -3.66 6.11 9.18
N GLY A 103 -2.58 6.17 9.97
CA GLY A 103 -2.13 7.38 10.68
C GLY A 103 -1.32 8.37 9.83
N VAL A 104 -0.88 7.99 8.63
CA VAL A 104 -0.02 8.81 7.77
C VAL A 104 -0.88 9.74 6.91
N ALA A 105 -0.50 11.00 6.74
CA ALA A 105 -1.21 11.89 5.82
C ALA A 105 -1.08 11.40 4.37
N VAL A 106 -2.11 11.60 3.54
CA VAL A 106 -2.09 11.14 2.13
C VAL A 106 -0.89 11.71 1.36
N ALA A 107 -0.52 12.96 1.63
CA ALA A 107 0.63 13.62 0.99
C ALA A 107 1.98 12.97 1.36
N ASP A 108 2.06 12.30 2.51
CA ASP A 108 3.27 11.69 3.04
C ASP A 108 3.42 10.21 2.69
N VAL A 109 2.45 9.60 2.00
CA VAL A 109 2.47 8.16 1.69
C VAL A 109 3.70 7.75 0.88
N GLN A 110 4.13 8.58 -0.10
CA GLN A 110 5.34 8.29 -0.88
C GLN A 110 6.62 8.42 -0.03
N ARG A 111 6.65 9.38 0.91
CA ARG A 111 7.77 9.53 1.86
C ARG A 111 7.82 8.35 2.81
N TYR A 112 6.67 7.91 3.31
CA TYR A 112 6.53 6.72 4.15
C TYR A 112 7.06 5.48 3.45
N GLU A 113 6.68 5.25 2.19
CA GLU A 113 7.15 4.12 1.38
C GLU A 113 8.69 4.10 1.29
N GLN A 114 9.29 5.22 0.87
CA GLN A 114 10.75 5.31 0.72
C GLN A 114 11.48 5.09 2.05
N THR A 115 11.01 5.76 3.10
CA THR A 115 11.64 5.67 4.44
C THR A 115 11.48 4.27 5.03
N LEU A 116 10.36 3.60 4.78
CA LEU A 116 10.13 2.22 5.20
C LEU A 116 11.10 1.27 4.50
N LEU A 117 11.27 1.42 3.18
CA LEU A 117 12.20 0.59 2.42
C LEU A 117 13.64 0.78 2.88
N ASP A 118 14.06 2.02 3.12
CA ASP A 118 15.39 2.33 3.65
C ASP A 118 15.61 1.73 5.04
N PHE A 119 14.62 1.87 5.93
CA PHE A 119 14.66 1.31 7.29
C PHE A 119 14.80 -0.21 7.28
N LEU A 120 13.99 -0.89 6.48
CA LEU A 120 14.03 -2.35 6.35
C LEU A 120 15.33 -2.81 5.69
N GLY A 121 15.80 -2.11 4.66
CA GLY A 121 17.09 -2.38 4.04
C GLY A 121 18.26 -2.27 5.01
N ALA A 122 18.22 -1.29 5.91
CA ALA A 122 19.27 -1.06 6.90
C ALA A 122 19.24 -2.06 8.07
N ARG A 123 18.05 -2.43 8.57
CA ARG A 123 17.92 -3.14 9.86
C ARG A 123 17.26 -4.53 9.77
N TYR A 124 16.42 -4.75 8.76
CA TYR A 124 15.62 -5.97 8.61
C TYR A 124 15.83 -6.61 7.23
N SER A 125 17.02 -6.49 6.65
CA SER A 125 17.36 -7.02 5.33
C SER A 125 17.14 -8.53 5.21
N GLY A 126 17.20 -9.26 6.34
CA GLY A 126 16.85 -10.67 6.41
C GLY A 126 15.40 -10.98 6.00
N ILE A 127 14.44 -10.10 6.30
CA ILE A 127 13.05 -10.25 5.87
C ILE A 127 12.95 -10.12 4.34
N LEU A 128 13.64 -9.14 3.76
CA LEU A 128 13.69 -8.93 2.32
C LEU A 128 14.35 -10.13 1.60
N ALA A 129 15.46 -10.63 2.15
CA ALA A 129 16.15 -11.81 1.63
C ALA A 129 15.26 -13.06 1.68
N GLN A 130 14.52 -13.27 2.78
CA GLN A 130 13.60 -14.40 2.91
C GLN A 130 12.51 -14.37 1.83
N ILE A 131 11.91 -13.20 1.55
CA ILE A 131 10.90 -13.08 0.51
C ILE A 131 11.51 -13.38 -0.87
N ARG A 132 12.69 -12.85 -1.16
CA ARG A 132 13.39 -13.04 -2.43
C ARG A 132 13.75 -14.51 -2.67
N GLU A 133 14.26 -15.20 -1.66
CA GLU A 133 14.81 -16.55 -1.80
C GLU A 133 13.76 -17.64 -1.62
N GLN A 134 12.86 -17.47 -0.65
CA GLN A 134 11.89 -18.51 -0.26
C GLN A 134 10.48 -18.22 -0.80
N GLY A 135 10.19 -17.00 -1.23
CA GLY A 135 8.87 -16.59 -1.71
C GLY A 135 7.79 -16.62 -0.62
N THR A 136 8.20 -16.66 0.65
CA THR A 136 7.34 -16.68 1.85
C THR A 136 7.52 -15.39 2.65
N LEU A 137 6.54 -15.08 3.48
CA LEU A 137 6.54 -13.89 4.33
C LEU A 137 6.46 -14.34 5.80
N ASP A 138 7.45 -13.95 6.59
CA ASP A 138 7.33 -13.97 8.05
C ASP A 138 6.47 -12.79 8.49
N GLU A 139 5.16 -13.03 8.66
CA GLU A 139 4.21 -11.99 9.01
C GLU A 139 4.47 -11.41 10.40
N ASP A 140 4.91 -12.22 11.35
CA ASP A 140 5.09 -11.75 12.73
C ASP A 140 6.39 -10.95 12.85
N GLY A 141 7.45 -11.38 12.19
CA GLY A 141 8.68 -10.59 12.03
C GLY A 141 8.42 -9.26 11.31
N LEU A 142 7.64 -9.27 10.23
CA LEU A 142 7.31 -8.04 9.51
C LEU A 142 6.43 -7.09 10.33
N LYS A 143 5.43 -7.59 11.06
CA LYS A 143 4.62 -6.75 11.96
C LYS A 143 5.48 -6.08 13.03
N ALA A 144 6.43 -6.81 13.62
CA ALA A 144 7.34 -6.25 14.61
C ALA A 144 8.21 -5.14 14.00
N ALA A 145 8.80 -5.38 12.82
CA ALA A 145 9.59 -4.38 12.10
C ALA A 145 8.77 -3.12 11.74
N LEU A 146 7.50 -3.29 11.34
CA LEU A 146 6.59 -2.18 11.04
C LEU A 146 6.18 -1.41 12.30
N ALA A 147 6.04 -2.07 13.45
CA ALA A 147 5.78 -1.41 14.72
C ALA A 147 6.99 -0.57 15.17
N ASP A 148 8.20 -1.12 15.04
CA ASP A 148 9.45 -0.41 15.32
C ASP A 148 9.57 0.82 14.40
N PHE A 149 9.32 0.64 13.10
CA PHE A 149 9.31 1.74 12.13
C PHE A 149 8.28 2.82 12.46
N ALA A 150 7.06 2.46 12.86
CA ALA A 150 6.02 3.43 13.20
C ALA A 150 6.43 4.37 14.35
N ASN A 151 7.14 3.84 15.34
CA ASN A 151 7.68 4.65 16.44
C ASN A 151 8.73 5.67 15.96
N GLU A 152 9.58 5.27 15.01
CA GLU A 152 10.61 6.15 14.44
C GLU A 152 10.04 7.16 13.44
N PHE A 153 9.09 6.75 12.61
CA PHE A 153 8.45 7.63 11.65
C PHE A 153 7.61 8.70 12.35
N GLY A 154 6.81 8.34 13.36
CA GLY A 154 5.99 9.29 14.11
C GLY A 154 6.81 10.29 14.94
N THR A 155 8.00 9.90 15.41
CA THR A 155 8.94 10.81 16.09
C THR A 155 9.65 11.75 15.11
N ALA A 156 9.92 11.31 13.88
CA ALA A 156 10.44 12.17 12.83
C ALA A 156 9.40 13.22 12.36
N GLU A 157 8.13 12.83 12.24
CA GLU A 157 7.04 13.74 11.80
C GLU A 157 6.75 14.85 12.83
N THR A 158 6.92 14.58 14.14
CA THR A 158 6.77 15.60 15.18
C THR A 158 7.99 16.51 15.33
N ALA A 159 9.16 16.14 14.80
CA ALA A 159 10.36 16.97 14.84
C ALA A 159 10.47 17.93 13.64
N GLU A 160 9.77 17.64 12.54
CA GLU A 160 9.73 18.45 11.31
C GLU A 160 8.51 19.40 11.21
N ALA A 161 7.56 19.30 12.14
CA ALA A 161 6.36 20.15 12.23
C ALA A 161 6.52 21.31 13.22
#